data_AF-A0A5C6EDK4-F1
#
_entry.id   AF-A0A5C6EDK4-F1
#
_cell.length_a   1.000
_cell.length_b   1.000
_cell.length_c   1.000
_cell.angle_alpha   90.00
_cell.angle_beta   90.00
_cell.angle_gamma   90.00
#
_symmetry.space_group_name_H-M   'P 1'
#
loop_
_entity.id
_entity.type
_entity.pdbx_description
1 polymer ?
#
loop_
_entity_poly.entity_id
_entity_poly.type
_entity_poly.pdbx_seq_one_letter_code
_entity_poly.pdbx_strand_id
1 'polypeptide(L)'
;MLTNGFFARLNIIDVGKRGSGQSPGSARDLPEEILDIAKWWAEFEPGTGNFLNFHPKPLVLQATPDAAEAIDKLRLMTEHEYNTAEEALDEVARTAWSRTCEHAKKLALIYACSENHIEPLIGLPAVEWATEFAMHQTRRQLYLASVHVAENPFHAECLKLLKRLGEQPDQRMQRQHILKYMKCKAADLDQIILTLVQQGEIEPITMPTATKTASGFQRVVAE
;
A
#
# COMPACT_ATOMS: atom_id res chain seq x y z
N MET A 1 2.92 -12.05 -10.52
CA MET A 1 1.63 -11.51 -10.01
C MET A 1 1.76 -10.03 -9.68
N LEU A 2 2.80 -9.61 -8.94
CA LEU A 2 3.04 -8.19 -8.63
C LEU A 2 3.37 -7.34 -9.87
N THR A 3 4.16 -7.89 -10.81
CA THR A 3 4.63 -7.18 -12.02
C THR A 3 3.66 -7.25 -13.20
N ASN A 4 2.63 -8.10 -13.13
CA ASN A 4 1.58 -8.22 -14.17
C ASN A 4 0.57 -7.04 -14.13
N GLY A 5 0.85 -6.02 -13.31
CA GLY A 5 0.03 -4.83 -13.10
C GLY A 5 -1.27 -5.04 -12.32
N PHE A 6 -1.61 -6.25 -11.88
CA PHE A 6 -2.79 -6.45 -11.02
C PHE A 6 -2.63 -5.72 -9.69
N PHE A 7 -1.46 -5.87 -9.07
CA PHE A 7 -1.09 -5.22 -7.81
C PHE A 7 -1.22 -3.70 -7.88
N ALA A 8 -0.66 -3.08 -8.92
CA ALA A 8 -0.68 -1.63 -9.11
C ALA A 8 -2.06 -1.04 -9.45
N ARG A 9 -3.08 -1.87 -9.70
CA ARG A 9 -4.46 -1.40 -10.00
C ARG A 9 -5.38 -1.38 -8.78
N LEU A 10 -4.91 -1.85 -7.62
CA LEU A 10 -5.71 -1.93 -6.41
C LEU A 10 -5.19 -0.97 -5.35
N ASN A 11 -6.11 -0.35 -4.61
CA ASN A 11 -5.81 0.32 -3.34
C ASN A 11 -6.12 -0.66 -2.20
N ILE A 12 -5.08 -1.28 -1.62
CA ILE A 12 -5.20 -2.30 -0.56
C ILE A 12 -4.99 -1.65 0.81
N ILE A 13 -6.07 -1.30 1.49
CA ILE A 13 -6.03 -0.62 2.78
C ILE A 13 -5.99 -1.66 3.90
N ASP A 14 -4.88 -1.71 4.64
CA ASP A 14 -4.73 -2.58 5.81
C ASP A 14 -5.39 -1.93 7.04
N VAL A 15 -6.37 -2.62 7.63
CA VAL A 15 -7.16 -2.17 8.79
C VAL A 15 -6.85 -2.99 10.04
N GLY A 16 -5.57 -3.23 10.31
CA GLY A 16 -5.06 -3.71 11.61
C GLY A 16 -5.81 -4.93 12.17
N LYS A 17 -5.97 -4.98 13.51
CA LYS A 17 -6.78 -6.02 14.14
C LYS A 17 -8.26 -5.71 13.96
N ARG A 18 -9.02 -6.71 13.49
CA ARG A 18 -10.48 -6.64 13.41
C ARG A 18 -11.06 -6.26 14.77
N GLY A 19 -11.86 -5.19 14.80
CA GLY A 19 -12.61 -4.78 15.99
C GLY A 19 -13.69 -5.80 16.38
N SER A 20 -14.26 -5.63 17.58
CA SER A 20 -15.45 -6.38 17.98
C SER A 20 -16.60 -6.10 17.00
N GLY A 21 -17.29 -7.15 16.57
CA GLY A 21 -18.42 -7.01 15.67
C GLY A 21 -19.53 -6.15 16.26
N GLN A 22 -20.22 -5.41 15.40
CA GLN A 22 -21.45 -4.71 15.72
C GLN A 22 -22.59 -5.38 14.94
N SER A 23 -23.78 -5.44 15.54
CA SER A 23 -24.99 -5.79 14.77
C SER A 23 -25.22 -4.68 13.74
N PRO A 24 -25.49 -5.02 12.47
CA PRO A 24 -25.80 -4.00 11.48
C PRO A 24 -27.02 -3.21 11.93
N GLY A 25 -27.00 -1.89 11.71
CA GLY A 25 -28.21 -1.08 11.82
C GLY A 25 -29.28 -1.55 10.83
N SER A 26 -30.53 -1.15 11.07
CA SER A 26 -31.62 -1.41 10.14
C SER A 26 -31.39 -0.68 8.83
N ALA A 27 -31.39 -1.39 7.71
CA ALA A 27 -31.35 -0.79 6.38
C ALA A 27 -32.60 0.06 6.05
N ARG A 28 -33.64 -0.02 6.90
CA ARG A 28 -34.86 0.80 6.77
C ARG A 28 -34.69 2.20 7.36
N ASP A 29 -33.68 2.42 8.17
CA ASP A 29 -33.47 3.67 8.92
C ASP A 29 -32.28 4.47 8.36
N LEU A 30 -32.08 4.42 7.03
CA LEU A 30 -31.07 5.22 6.34
C LEU A 30 -31.54 6.68 6.22
N PRO A 31 -30.65 7.68 6.39
CA PRO A 31 -31.00 9.08 6.17
C PRO A 31 -31.52 9.32 4.74
N GLU A 32 -32.61 10.08 4.63
CA GLU A 32 -33.28 10.37 3.35
C GLU A 32 -32.33 11.03 2.34
N GLU A 33 -31.47 11.94 2.81
CA GLU A 33 -30.44 12.59 2.00
C GLU A 33 -29.51 11.59 1.29
N ILE A 34 -29.08 10.52 1.97
CA ILE A 34 -28.22 9.48 1.37
C ILE A 34 -28.99 8.70 0.31
N LEU A 35 -30.26 8.39 0.56
CA LEU A 35 -31.12 7.70 -0.41
C LEU A 35 -31.34 8.55 -1.66
N ASP A 36 -31.55 9.85 -1.50
CA ASP A 36 -31.81 10.75 -2.62
C ASP A 36 -30.56 10.97 -3.47
N ILE A 37 -29.38 11.14 -2.85
CA ILE A 37 -28.11 11.20 -3.59
C ILE A 37 -27.85 9.88 -4.33
N ALA A 38 -28.13 8.74 -3.70
CA ALA A 38 -27.96 7.43 -4.33
C ALA A 38 -28.90 7.23 -5.53
N LYS A 39 -30.18 7.62 -5.42
CA LYS A 39 -31.13 7.61 -6.54
C LYS A 39 -30.66 8.53 -7.65
N TRP A 40 -30.21 9.74 -7.32
CA TRP A 40 -29.68 10.69 -8.30
C TRP A 40 -28.54 10.07 -9.11
N TRP A 41 -27.54 9.45 -8.46
CA TRP A 41 -26.45 8.77 -9.17
C TRP A 41 -26.91 7.56 -9.99
N ALA A 42 -27.94 6.85 -9.54
CA ALA A 42 -28.51 5.72 -10.29
C ALA A 42 -29.25 6.18 -11.56
N GLU A 43 -29.81 7.37 -11.54
CA GLU A 43 -30.54 7.99 -12.65
C GLU A 43 -29.66 8.92 -13.51
N PHE A 44 -28.44 9.21 -13.07
CA PHE A 44 -27.54 10.15 -13.73
C PHE A 44 -27.09 9.65 -15.10
N GLU A 45 -27.49 10.37 -16.14
CA GLU A 45 -27.15 10.08 -17.53
C GLU A 45 -26.62 11.35 -18.23
N PRO A 46 -25.29 11.59 -18.24
CA PRO A 46 -24.72 12.84 -18.76
C PRO A 46 -24.68 12.92 -20.29
N GLY A 47 -24.96 11.81 -20.98
CA GLY A 47 -24.97 11.74 -22.43
C GLY A 47 -26.34 12.02 -23.04
N THR A 48 -26.37 12.26 -24.34
CA THR A 48 -27.61 12.41 -25.13
C THR A 48 -27.62 11.42 -26.31
N GLY A 49 -28.81 10.89 -26.66
CA GLY A 49 -29.06 10.09 -27.88
C GLY A 49 -29.57 8.66 -27.64
N ASN A 50 -30.08 8.01 -28.70
CA ASN A 50 -30.79 6.72 -28.62
C ASN A 50 -29.89 5.47 -28.43
N PHE A 51 -28.58 5.64 -28.29
CA PHE A 51 -27.60 4.54 -28.14
C PHE A 51 -26.83 4.59 -26.81
N LEU A 52 -27.30 5.35 -25.82
CA LEU A 52 -26.58 5.53 -24.54
C LEU A 52 -26.29 4.22 -23.81
N ASN A 53 -27.19 3.24 -23.91
CA ASN A 53 -26.98 1.89 -23.35
C ASN A 53 -25.84 1.10 -24.04
N PHE A 54 -25.41 1.49 -25.23
CA PHE A 54 -24.34 0.83 -25.98
C PHE A 54 -23.05 1.68 -26.03
N HIS A 55 -23.19 3.01 -26.00
CA HIS A 55 -22.09 3.98 -26.12
C HIS A 55 -22.29 5.15 -25.14
N PRO A 56 -22.09 4.94 -23.83
CA PRO A 56 -22.25 6.01 -22.84
C PRO A 56 -21.22 7.11 -23.09
N LYS A 57 -21.67 8.37 -23.03
CA LYS A 57 -20.79 9.54 -23.07
C LYS A 57 -20.50 9.96 -21.63
N PRO A 58 -19.27 9.81 -21.12
CA PRO A 58 -18.96 10.20 -19.75
C PRO A 58 -18.99 11.73 -19.61
N LEU A 59 -19.43 12.21 -18.45
CA LEU A 59 -19.18 13.59 -18.05
C LEU A 59 -17.67 13.76 -17.79
N VAL A 60 -17.04 14.73 -18.44
CA VAL A 60 -15.64 15.09 -18.20
C VAL A 60 -15.61 16.27 -17.26
N LEU A 61 -15.09 16.06 -16.05
CA LEU A 61 -14.97 17.13 -15.07
C LEU A 61 -13.79 18.04 -15.37
N GLN A 62 -14.01 19.33 -15.17
CA GLN A 62 -12.95 20.32 -15.19
C GLN A 62 -12.23 20.36 -13.84
N ALA A 63 -10.97 20.73 -13.89
CA ALA A 63 -10.21 21.10 -12.71
C ALA A 63 -10.08 22.62 -12.63
N THR A 64 -10.08 23.13 -11.41
CA THR A 64 -9.65 24.51 -11.14
C THR A 64 -8.17 24.70 -11.54
N PRO A 65 -7.73 25.93 -11.88
CA PRO A 65 -6.35 26.15 -12.35
C PRO A 65 -5.27 25.70 -11.35
N ASP A 66 -5.49 25.93 -10.06
CA ASP A 66 -4.63 25.50 -8.96
C ASP A 66 -4.64 23.97 -8.78
N ALA A 67 -5.80 23.32 -8.90
CA ALA A 67 -5.89 21.86 -8.93
C ALA A 67 -5.13 21.26 -10.13
N ALA A 68 -5.20 21.89 -11.30
CA ALA A 68 -4.46 21.45 -12.48
C ALA A 68 -2.94 21.56 -12.27
N GLU A 69 -2.47 22.63 -11.64
CA GLU A 69 -1.05 22.79 -11.26
C GLU A 69 -0.63 21.72 -10.24
N ALA A 70 -1.46 21.45 -9.22
CA ALA A 70 -1.19 20.41 -8.24
C ALA A 70 -1.14 19.00 -8.85
N ILE A 71 -2.00 18.72 -9.84
CA ILE A 71 -1.97 17.47 -10.60
C ILE A 71 -0.66 17.31 -11.38
N ASP A 72 -0.12 18.39 -11.95
CA ASP A 72 1.16 18.34 -12.66
C ASP A 72 2.33 18.12 -11.70
N LYS A 73 2.32 18.77 -10.53
CA LYS A 73 3.29 18.52 -9.46
C LYS A 73 3.28 17.06 -9.03
N LEU A 74 2.09 16.48 -8.79
CA LEU A 74 1.96 15.07 -8.48
C LEU A 74 2.55 14.17 -9.57
N ARG A 75 2.28 14.47 -10.85
CA ARG A 75 2.83 13.71 -11.98
C ARG A 75 4.36 13.66 -11.90
N LEU A 76 5.01 14.81 -11.71
CA LEU A 76 6.47 14.91 -11.58
C LEU A 76 7.00 14.12 -10.38
N MET A 77 6.31 14.16 -9.24
CA MET A 77 6.68 13.36 -8.06
C MET A 77 6.63 11.86 -8.36
N THR A 78 5.56 11.39 -9.00
CA THR A 78 5.43 9.96 -9.34
C THR A 78 6.39 9.51 -10.42
N GLU A 79 6.74 10.37 -11.38
CA GLU A 79 7.76 10.11 -12.39
C GLU A 79 9.15 10.00 -11.75
N HIS A 80 9.46 10.84 -10.77
CA HIS A 80 10.70 10.74 -10.01
C HIS A 80 10.82 9.38 -9.30
N GLU A 81 9.81 8.98 -8.54
CA GLU A 81 9.79 7.68 -7.83
C GLU A 81 9.83 6.50 -8.81
N TYR A 82 9.15 6.61 -9.96
CA TYR A 82 9.23 5.62 -11.03
C TYR A 82 10.67 5.48 -11.57
N ASN A 83 11.34 6.59 -11.85
CA ASN A 83 12.70 6.60 -12.38
C ASN A 83 13.69 6.03 -11.36
N THR A 84 13.55 6.37 -10.08
CA THR A 84 14.35 5.78 -9.00
C THR A 84 14.17 4.27 -8.93
N ALA A 85 12.94 3.77 -9.09
CA ALA A 85 12.67 2.33 -9.13
C ALA A 85 13.26 1.64 -10.38
N GLU A 86 13.21 2.29 -11.54
CA GLU A 86 13.83 1.80 -12.78
C GLU A 86 15.36 1.73 -12.64
N GLU A 87 16.01 2.75 -12.08
CA GLU A 87 17.45 2.77 -11.81
C GLU A 87 17.88 1.67 -10.82
N ALA A 88 17.03 1.37 -9.83
CA ALA A 88 17.23 0.29 -8.87
C ALA A 88 16.90 -1.11 -9.41
N LEU A 89 16.41 -1.22 -10.65
CA LEU A 89 15.87 -2.46 -11.24
C LEU A 89 14.74 -3.10 -10.42
N ASP A 90 13.99 -2.30 -9.67
CA ASP A 90 12.83 -2.75 -8.89
C ASP A 90 11.57 -2.73 -9.75
N GLU A 91 11.30 -3.84 -10.44
CA GLU A 91 10.12 -3.97 -11.28
C GLU A 91 8.79 -3.80 -10.52
N VAL A 92 8.75 -4.15 -9.23
CA VAL A 92 7.53 -4.07 -8.42
C VAL A 92 7.23 -2.60 -8.09
N ALA A 93 8.22 -1.87 -7.58
CA ALA A 93 8.11 -0.44 -7.31
C ALA A 93 7.77 0.34 -8.57
N ARG A 94 8.48 0.07 -9.66
CA ARG A 94 8.25 0.72 -10.94
C ARG A 94 6.82 0.52 -11.44
N THR A 95 6.31 -0.71 -11.35
CA THR A 95 4.93 -1.02 -11.74
C THR A 95 3.92 -0.29 -10.86
N ALA A 96 4.15 -0.21 -9.55
CA ALA A 96 3.27 0.50 -8.62
C ALA A 96 3.22 2.01 -8.92
N TRP A 97 4.39 2.65 -9.01
CA TRP A 97 4.51 4.10 -9.25
C TRP A 97 3.91 4.54 -10.59
N SER A 98 3.93 3.69 -11.61
CA SER A 98 3.32 3.97 -12.92
C SER A 98 1.80 4.24 -12.85
N ARG A 99 1.12 3.85 -11.75
CA ARG A 99 -0.33 4.00 -11.57
C ARG A 99 -0.70 4.99 -10.48
N THR A 100 0.23 5.45 -9.65
CA THR A 100 -0.08 6.30 -8.49
C THR A 100 -0.74 7.62 -8.88
N CYS A 101 -0.26 8.28 -9.94
CA CYS A 101 -0.89 9.51 -10.45
C CYS A 101 -2.32 9.25 -10.96
N GLU A 102 -2.56 8.12 -11.64
CA GLU A 102 -3.90 7.72 -12.10
C GLU A 102 -4.84 7.48 -10.91
N HIS A 103 -4.37 6.82 -9.84
CA HIS A 103 -5.15 6.59 -8.63
C HIS A 103 -5.54 7.90 -7.94
N ALA A 104 -4.60 8.81 -7.73
CA ALA A 104 -4.87 10.10 -7.13
C ALA A 104 -5.90 10.91 -7.95
N LYS A 105 -5.78 10.93 -9.29
CA LYS A 105 -6.76 11.60 -10.16
C LYS A 105 -8.17 11.02 -10.01
N LYS A 106 -8.29 9.68 -9.92
CA LYS A 106 -9.59 9.01 -9.68
C LYS A 106 -10.15 9.31 -8.29
N LEU A 107 -9.29 9.37 -7.28
CA LEU A 107 -9.68 9.71 -5.91
C LEU A 107 -10.14 11.17 -5.81
N ALA A 108 -9.44 12.10 -6.45
CA ALA A 108 -9.84 13.51 -6.51
C ALA A 108 -11.17 13.69 -7.25
N LEU A 109 -11.42 12.92 -8.31
CA LEU A 109 -12.72 12.85 -8.98
C LEU A 109 -13.83 12.38 -8.04
N ILE A 110 -13.63 11.27 -7.33
CA ILE A 110 -14.60 10.74 -6.36
C ILE A 110 -14.88 11.76 -5.25
N TYR A 111 -13.83 12.41 -4.74
CA TYR A 111 -13.93 13.46 -3.73
C TYR A 111 -14.79 14.62 -4.22
N ALA A 112 -14.51 15.16 -5.41
CA ALA A 112 -15.29 16.27 -5.99
C ALA A 112 -16.77 15.90 -6.20
N CYS A 113 -17.04 14.69 -6.68
CA CYS A 113 -18.40 14.16 -6.81
C CYS A 113 -19.12 14.01 -5.46
N SER A 114 -18.38 13.74 -4.38
CA SER A 114 -18.94 13.63 -3.03
C SER A 114 -19.25 14.99 -2.39
N GLU A 115 -18.49 16.03 -2.73
CA GLU A 115 -18.76 17.40 -2.25
C GLU A 115 -19.95 18.03 -2.96
N ASN A 116 -20.09 17.82 -4.27
CA ASN A 116 -21.21 18.31 -5.05
C ASN A 116 -21.49 17.36 -6.21
N HIS A 117 -22.52 16.53 -6.09
CA HIS A 117 -22.89 15.58 -7.14
C HIS A 117 -23.59 16.25 -8.34
N ILE A 118 -24.17 17.45 -8.18
CA ILE A 118 -24.92 18.15 -9.23
C ILE A 118 -23.99 18.84 -10.23
N GLU A 119 -23.04 19.63 -9.72
CA GLU A 119 -22.04 20.36 -10.52
C GLU A 119 -20.63 20.12 -9.95
N PRO A 120 -20.09 18.89 -10.08
CA PRO A 120 -18.80 18.56 -9.54
C PRO A 120 -17.67 19.29 -10.28
N LEU A 121 -16.74 19.86 -9.52
CA LEU A 121 -15.55 20.55 -10.01
C LEU A 121 -14.34 20.08 -9.19
N ILE A 122 -13.26 19.67 -9.86
CA ILE A 122 -12.07 19.20 -9.14
C ILE A 122 -11.32 20.42 -8.57
N GLY A 123 -11.48 20.62 -7.27
CA GLY A 123 -10.80 21.64 -6.49
C GLY A 123 -9.42 21.20 -5.97
N LEU A 124 -8.60 22.17 -5.55
CA LEU A 124 -7.29 21.91 -4.95
C LEU A 124 -7.36 20.96 -3.73
N PRO A 125 -8.32 21.10 -2.77
CA PRO A 125 -8.40 20.20 -1.62
C PRO A 125 -8.55 18.72 -1.99
N ALA A 126 -9.32 18.44 -3.06
CA ALA A 126 -9.52 17.10 -3.57
C ALA A 126 -8.21 16.47 -4.06
N VAL A 127 -7.38 17.26 -4.75
CA VAL A 127 -6.09 16.84 -5.30
C VAL A 127 -5.05 16.66 -4.20
N GLU A 128 -4.99 17.57 -3.23
CA GLU A 128 -4.07 17.48 -2.09
C GLU A 128 -4.36 16.23 -1.26
N TRP A 129 -5.62 16.02 -0.88
CA TRP A 129 -6.03 14.82 -0.14
C TRP A 129 -5.71 13.54 -0.92
N ALA A 130 -6.06 13.49 -2.21
CA ALA A 130 -5.82 12.32 -3.04
C ALA A 130 -4.33 12.05 -3.26
N THR A 131 -3.50 13.10 -3.34
CA THR A 131 -2.04 13.01 -3.45
C THR A 131 -1.46 12.39 -2.20
N GLU A 132 -1.77 12.94 -1.02
CA GLU A 132 -1.29 12.42 0.25
C GLU A 132 -1.69 10.94 0.43
N PHE A 133 -2.96 10.62 0.16
CA PHE A 133 -3.44 9.24 0.23
C PHE A 133 -2.70 8.32 -0.74
N ALA A 134 -2.64 8.64 -2.04
CA ALA A 134 -2.09 7.75 -3.06
C ALA A 134 -0.58 7.54 -2.90
N MET A 135 0.17 8.59 -2.54
CA MET A 135 1.61 8.52 -2.29
C MET A 135 1.90 7.64 -1.08
N HIS A 136 1.23 7.87 0.05
CA HIS A 136 1.38 7.02 1.23
C HIS A 136 0.97 5.58 0.92
N GLN A 137 -0.19 5.38 0.29
CA GLN A 137 -0.72 4.05 0.00
C GLN A 137 0.22 3.24 -0.92
N THR A 138 0.85 3.88 -1.90
CA THR A 138 1.83 3.22 -2.78
C THR A 138 3.08 2.81 -1.99
N ARG A 139 3.64 3.71 -1.17
CA ARG A 139 4.78 3.38 -0.30
C ARG A 139 4.44 2.24 0.67
N ARG A 140 3.25 2.27 1.25
CA ARG A 140 2.77 1.22 2.16
C ARG A 140 2.62 -0.12 1.45
N GLN A 141 2.10 -0.12 0.23
CA GLN A 141 1.99 -1.33 -0.59
C GLN A 141 3.35 -1.92 -0.91
N LEU A 142 4.32 -1.10 -1.32
CA LEU A 142 5.69 -1.54 -1.58
C LEU A 142 6.37 -2.10 -0.33
N TYR A 143 6.18 -1.45 0.81
CA TYR A 143 6.63 -1.98 2.09
C TYR A 143 6.01 -3.35 2.42
N LEU A 144 4.70 -3.52 2.24
CA LEU A 144 4.05 -4.81 2.49
C LEU A 144 4.52 -5.88 1.50
N ALA A 145 4.78 -5.51 0.25
CA ALA A 145 5.33 -6.40 -0.75
C ALA A 145 6.74 -6.89 -0.36
N SER A 146 7.63 -5.98 0.07
CA SER A 146 8.98 -6.36 0.49
C SER A 146 9.00 -7.25 1.73
N VAL A 147 8.01 -7.13 2.62
CA VAL A 147 7.90 -7.95 3.83
C VAL A 147 7.24 -9.32 3.58
N HIS A 148 6.36 -9.44 2.58
CA HIS A 148 5.52 -10.63 2.42
C HIS A 148 5.69 -11.40 1.12
N VAL A 149 6.29 -10.81 0.09
CA VAL A 149 6.41 -11.47 -1.21
C VAL A 149 7.80 -12.05 -1.39
N ALA A 150 7.86 -13.38 -1.24
CA ALA A 150 9.06 -14.15 -1.48
C ALA A 150 9.15 -14.59 -2.95
N GLU A 151 10.34 -14.51 -3.52
CA GLU A 151 10.65 -15.01 -4.86
C GLU A 151 10.72 -16.54 -4.91
N ASN A 152 11.10 -17.17 -3.80
CA ASN A 152 11.25 -18.61 -3.66
C ASN A 152 11.07 -19.05 -2.19
N PRO A 153 10.95 -20.37 -1.92
CA PRO A 153 10.72 -20.87 -0.56
C PRO A 153 11.82 -20.50 0.46
N PHE A 154 13.08 -20.42 0.03
CA PHE A 154 14.18 -20.03 0.92
C PHE A 154 14.10 -18.54 1.28
N HIS A 155 13.80 -17.68 0.30
CA HIS A 155 13.54 -16.26 0.54
C HIS A 155 12.36 -16.07 1.51
N ALA A 156 11.31 -16.91 1.43
CA ALA A 156 10.20 -16.86 2.39
C ALA A 156 10.65 -17.09 3.84
N GLU A 157 11.59 -18.01 4.07
CA GLU A 157 12.16 -18.22 5.41
C GLU A 157 13.06 -17.05 5.85
N CYS A 158 13.78 -16.39 4.93
CA CYS A 158 14.52 -15.17 5.23
C CYS A 158 13.58 -14.04 5.69
N LEU A 159 12.51 -13.77 4.93
CA LEU A 159 11.51 -12.75 5.27
C LEU A 159 10.80 -13.06 6.60
N LYS A 160 10.52 -14.34 6.87
CA LYS A 160 9.93 -14.79 8.14
C LYS A 160 10.83 -14.46 9.34
N LEU A 161 12.15 -14.62 9.21
CA LEU A 161 13.09 -14.22 10.26
C LEU A 161 13.15 -12.70 10.42
N LEU A 162 13.27 -11.93 9.33
CA LEU A 162 13.32 -10.46 9.38
C LEU A 162 12.05 -9.87 9.99
N LYS A 163 10.88 -10.38 9.60
CA LYS A 163 9.60 -10.00 10.20
C LYS A 163 9.61 -10.27 11.71
N ARG A 164 10.06 -11.46 12.12
CA ARG A 164 10.08 -11.84 13.53
C ARG A 164 11.00 -10.96 14.37
N LEU A 165 12.17 -10.60 13.82
CA LEU A 165 13.08 -9.65 14.47
C LEU A 165 12.44 -8.26 14.55
N GLY A 166 11.82 -7.77 13.49
CA GLY A 166 11.12 -6.48 13.47
C GLY A 166 9.93 -6.37 14.44
N GLU A 167 9.33 -7.51 14.83
CA GLU A 167 8.29 -7.55 15.88
C GLU A 167 8.85 -7.43 17.32
N GLN A 168 10.16 -7.56 17.52
CA GLN A 168 10.78 -7.38 18.84
C GLN A 168 11.02 -5.88 19.13
N PRO A 169 10.76 -5.39 20.36
CA PRO A 169 10.96 -3.98 20.71
C PRO A 169 12.38 -3.45 20.48
N ASP A 170 13.40 -4.30 20.67
CA ASP A 170 14.80 -3.97 20.44
C ASP A 170 15.32 -4.44 19.07
N GLN A 171 14.47 -5.15 18.32
CA GLN A 171 14.79 -5.83 17.07
C GLN A 171 15.92 -6.86 17.19
N ARG A 172 16.04 -7.50 18.37
CA ARG A 172 17.09 -8.48 18.66
C ARG A 172 16.46 -9.79 19.11
N MET A 173 17.12 -10.90 18.80
CA MET A 173 16.68 -12.20 19.31
C MET A 173 17.85 -13.16 19.46
N GLN A 174 17.84 -13.94 20.55
CA GLN A 174 18.82 -15.00 20.77
C GLN A 174 18.66 -16.12 19.74
N ARG A 175 19.77 -16.73 19.30
CA ARG A 175 19.76 -17.80 18.28
C ARG A 175 18.85 -18.97 18.66
N GLN A 176 18.80 -19.33 19.94
CA GLN A 176 17.92 -20.42 20.42
C GLN A 176 16.43 -20.10 20.22
N HIS A 177 16.02 -18.85 20.48
CA HIS A 177 14.63 -18.42 20.26
C HIS A 177 14.30 -18.34 18.77
N ILE A 178 15.26 -17.91 17.95
CA ILE A 178 15.13 -17.91 16.49
C ILE A 178 14.88 -19.33 15.99
N LEU A 179 15.72 -20.30 16.38
CA LEU A 179 15.58 -21.69 15.96
C LEU A 179 14.21 -22.29 16.35
N LYS A 180 13.74 -22.02 17.58
CA LYS A 180 12.41 -22.47 18.04
C LYS A 180 11.26 -21.86 17.24
N TYR A 181 11.37 -20.59 16.85
CA TYR A 181 10.35 -19.89 16.07
C TYR A 181 10.33 -20.35 14.61
N MET A 182 11.50 -20.48 13.99
CA MET A 182 11.64 -20.85 12.58
C MET A 182 11.16 -22.27 12.31
N LYS A 183 11.29 -23.18 13.28
CA LYS A 183 10.90 -24.61 13.16
C LYS A 183 11.60 -25.33 12.00
N CYS A 184 12.81 -24.92 11.66
CA CYS A 184 13.68 -25.56 10.66
C CYS A 184 14.86 -26.30 11.32
N LYS A 185 15.67 -27.01 10.53
CA LYS A 185 16.88 -27.65 11.04
C LYS A 185 17.95 -26.59 11.32
N ALA A 186 18.88 -26.90 12.23
CA ALA A 186 19.95 -25.97 12.58
C ALA A 186 20.81 -25.56 11.36
N ALA A 187 21.10 -26.50 10.46
CA ALA A 187 21.85 -26.23 9.24
C ALA A 187 21.10 -25.28 8.28
N ASP A 188 19.78 -25.42 8.16
CA ASP A 188 18.95 -24.53 7.35
C ASP A 188 18.95 -23.11 7.95
N LEU A 189 18.86 -23.02 9.29
CA LEU A 189 18.95 -21.74 9.98
C LEU A 189 20.31 -21.06 9.77
N ASP A 190 21.41 -21.83 9.79
CA ASP A 190 22.74 -21.28 9.56
C ASP A 190 22.88 -20.69 8.15
N GLN A 191 22.27 -21.32 7.13
CA GLN A 191 22.22 -20.75 5.78
C GLN A 191 21.37 -19.48 5.72
N ILE A 192 20.19 -19.45 6.37
CA ILE A 192 19.34 -18.26 6.42
C ILE A 192 20.09 -17.08 7.06
N ILE A 193 20.71 -17.31 8.22
CA ILE A 193 21.48 -16.30 8.94
C ILE A 193 22.65 -15.82 8.08
N LEU A 194 23.41 -16.75 7.48
CA LEU A 194 24.55 -16.40 6.65
C LEU A 194 24.14 -15.48 5.50
N THR A 195 23.07 -15.83 4.79
CA THR A 195 22.53 -15.01 3.70
C THR A 195 22.14 -13.61 4.19
N LEU A 196 21.37 -13.51 5.28
CA LEU A 196 20.92 -12.21 5.81
C LEU A 196 22.07 -11.34 6.34
N VAL A 197 23.11 -11.94 6.93
CA VAL A 197 24.32 -11.22 7.34
C VAL A 197 25.10 -10.71 6.13
N GLN A 198 25.25 -11.54 5.09
CA GLN A 198 25.91 -11.15 3.84
C GLN A 198 25.16 -10.04 3.10
N GLN A 199 23.83 -10.02 3.20
CA GLN A 199 22.98 -8.96 2.69
C GLN A 199 23.03 -7.68 3.55
N GLY A 200 23.59 -7.74 4.76
CA GLY A 200 23.62 -6.62 5.70
C GLY A 200 22.27 -6.35 6.39
N GLU A 201 21.33 -7.29 6.33
CA GLU A 201 19.99 -7.16 6.92
C GLU A 201 19.96 -7.49 8.42
N ILE A 202 20.91 -8.31 8.88
CA ILE A 202 21.10 -8.64 10.30
C ILE A 202 22.59 -8.65 10.65
N GLU A 203 22.89 -8.41 11.93
CA GLU A 203 24.24 -8.51 12.47
C GLU A 203 24.29 -9.44 13.69
N PRO A 204 25.41 -10.17 13.89
CA PRO A 204 25.61 -10.99 15.07
C PRO A 204 25.88 -10.11 16.30
N ILE A 205 25.19 -10.39 17.39
CA ILE A 205 25.35 -9.69 18.66
C ILE A 205 25.61 -10.67 19.81
N THR A 206 26.24 -10.16 20.86
CA THR A 206 26.34 -10.89 22.15
C THR A 206 25.28 -10.35 23.10
N MET A 207 24.44 -11.24 23.62
CA MET A 207 23.36 -10.89 24.56
C MET A 207 23.71 -11.39 25.98
N PRO A 208 23.68 -10.53 27.01
CA PRO A 208 23.85 -10.97 28.39
C PRO A 208 22.65 -11.82 28.82
N THR A 209 22.89 -12.95 29.47
CA THR A 209 21.85 -13.73 30.17
C THR A 209 22.24 -13.91 31.64
N ALA A 210 21.29 -14.33 32.47
CA ALA A 210 21.46 -14.46 33.92
C ALA A 210 22.66 -15.32 34.35
N THR A 211 23.11 -16.24 33.48
CA THR A 211 24.21 -17.17 33.78
C THR A 211 25.39 -17.10 32.81
N LYS A 212 25.21 -16.71 31.53
CA LYS A 212 26.27 -16.63 30.50
C LYS A 212 25.95 -15.60 29.40
N THR A 213 26.92 -15.26 28.56
CA THR A 213 26.67 -14.56 27.29
C THR A 213 26.13 -15.53 26.23
N ALA A 214 25.06 -15.15 25.53
CA ALA A 214 24.43 -15.92 24.46
C ALA A 214 24.63 -15.23 23.11
N SER A 215 24.73 -16.01 22.03
CA SER A 215 24.72 -15.46 20.67
C SER A 215 23.30 -15.10 20.24
N GLY A 216 23.17 -13.93 19.63
CA GLY A 216 21.92 -13.44 19.07
C GLY A 216 22.17 -12.69 17.76
N PHE A 217 21.08 -12.21 17.18
CA PHE A 217 21.12 -11.40 15.97
C PHE A 217 20.23 -10.18 16.17
N GLN A 218 20.65 -9.06 15.59
CA GLN A 218 19.92 -7.81 15.55
C GLN A 218 19.60 -7.47 14.10
N ARG A 219 18.39 -6.97 13.83
CA ARG A 219 18.05 -6.43 12.51
C ARG A 219 18.74 -5.09 12.30
N VAL A 220 19.34 -4.90 11.14
CA VAL A 220 19.87 -3.62 10.69
C VAL A 220 18.71 -2.81 10.12
N VAL A 221 18.51 -1.60 10.61
CA VAL A 221 17.50 -0.67 10.09
C VAL A 221 18.26 0.37 9.30
N ALA A 222 18.03 0.45 7.99
CA ALA A 222 18.50 1.58 7.20
C ALA A 222 17.80 2.85 7.69
N GLU A 223 18.57 3.91 7.94
CA GLU A 223 18.06 5.25 8.29
C GLU A 223 17.22 5.86 7.15
#